data_AF-A0A9E5CN54-F1
#
_entry.id   AF-A0A9E5CN54-F1
#
_cell.length_a   1.000
_cell.length_b   1.000
_cell.length_c   1.000
_cell.angle_alpha   90.00
_cell.angle_beta   90.00
_cell.angle_gamma   90.00
#
_symmetry.space_group_name_H-M   'P 1'
#
loop_
_entity.id
_entity.type
_entity.pdbx_description
1 polymer ?
#
loop_
_entity_poly.entity_id
_entity_poly.type
_entity_poly.pdbx_seq_one_letter_code
_entity_poly.pdbx_strand_id
1 'polypeptide(L)'
;RYHRRREETLQNLAQRMADRVSNSGRPMTLEPMPASERRIIHLALSEDEDVVTGSVGQGDERKVVIRPRGGGDGDGDGGDRYNR
;
A
#
# COMPACT_ATOMS: atom_id res chain seq x y z
N ARG A 1 6.49 -16.81 -18.18
CA ARG A 1 6.14 -15.72 -19.12
C ARG A 1 4.88 -14.93 -18.71
N TYR A 2 3.96 -15.48 -17.90
CA TYR A 2 2.81 -14.77 -17.35
C TYR A 2 3.11 -14.06 -16.00
N HIS A 3 3.83 -14.74 -15.09
CA HIS A 3 4.18 -14.20 -13.77
C HIS A 3 4.90 -12.84 -13.82
N ARG A 4 5.87 -12.69 -14.73
CA ARG A 4 6.65 -11.43 -14.86
C ARG A 4 5.76 -10.23 -15.23
N ARG A 5 4.80 -10.40 -16.16
CA ARG A 5 3.91 -9.31 -16.58
C ARG A 5 2.97 -8.85 -15.46
N ARG A 6 2.45 -9.81 -14.68
CA ARG A 6 1.58 -9.51 -13.54
C ARG A 6 2.36 -8.79 -12.44
N GLU A 7 3.57 -9.26 -12.15
CA GLU A 7 4.47 -8.61 -11.19
C GLU A 7 4.81 -7.18 -11.59
N GLU A 8 5.23 -6.95 -12.85
CA GLU A 8 5.48 -5.61 -13.39
C GLU A 8 4.23 -4.72 -13.30
N THR A 9 3.04 -5.27 -13.57
CA THR A 9 1.77 -4.53 -13.46
C THR A 9 1.50 -4.11 -12.02
N LEU A 10 1.74 -4.99 -11.04
CA LEU A 10 1.54 -4.70 -9.62
C LEU A 10 2.56 -3.69 -9.10
N GLN A 11 3.83 -3.78 -9.52
CA GLN A 11 4.85 -2.78 -9.19
C GLN A 11 4.47 -1.39 -9.74
N ASN A 12 4.05 -1.33 -11.00
CA ASN A 12 3.58 -0.08 -11.61
C ASN A 12 2.33 0.48 -10.94
N LEU A 13 1.38 -0.38 -10.54
CA LEU A 13 0.21 0.01 -9.76
C LEU A 13 0.64 0.59 -8.42
N ALA A 14 1.56 -0.07 -7.72
CA ALA A 14 2.07 0.38 -6.42
C ALA A 14 2.65 1.80 -6.53
N GLN A 15 3.54 2.03 -7.49
CA GLN A 15 4.19 3.34 -7.65
C GLN A 15 3.18 4.45 -7.96
N ARG A 16 2.25 4.21 -8.89
CA ARG A 16 1.20 5.19 -9.22
C ARG A 16 0.35 5.58 -8.03
N MET A 17 0.10 4.62 -7.13
CA MET A 17 -0.71 4.84 -5.95
C MET A 17 0.10 5.52 -4.84
N ALA A 18 1.38 5.21 -4.70
CA ALA A 18 2.31 5.93 -3.84
C ALA A 18 2.37 7.41 -4.22
N ASP A 19 2.59 7.71 -5.51
CA ASP A 19 2.62 9.09 -6.02
C ASP A 19 1.32 9.84 -5.71
N ARG A 20 0.17 9.16 -5.81
CA ARG A 20 -1.13 9.79 -5.53
C ARG A 20 -1.31 10.06 -4.05
N VAL A 21 -0.88 9.15 -3.19
CA VAL A 21 -0.96 9.28 -1.74
C VAL A 21 0.00 10.36 -1.24
N SER A 22 1.24 10.39 -1.73
CA SER A 22 2.23 11.40 -1.34
C SER A 22 1.77 12.81 -1.76
N ASN A 23 1.25 12.97 -2.97
CA ASN A 23 0.76 14.26 -3.46
C ASN A 23 -0.53 14.72 -2.77
N SER A 24 -1.45 13.80 -2.46
CA SER A 24 -2.75 14.17 -1.86
C SER A 24 -2.71 14.25 -0.33
N GLY A 25 -1.72 13.62 0.30
CA GLY A 25 -1.69 13.40 1.75
C GLY A 25 -2.79 12.47 2.25
N ARG A 26 -3.56 11.81 1.38
CA ARG A 26 -4.72 11.00 1.79
C ARG A 26 -4.44 9.51 1.61
N PRO A 27 -4.72 8.67 2.63
CA PRO A 27 -4.64 7.22 2.50
C PRO A 27 -5.48 6.67 1.34
N MET A 28 -4.96 5.67 0.64
CA MET A 28 -5.69 4.94 -0.40
C MET A 28 -5.61 3.43 -0.18
N THR A 29 -6.72 2.74 -0.49
CA THR A 29 -6.83 1.29 -0.33
C THR A 29 -6.93 0.63 -1.70
N LEU A 30 -6.16 -0.44 -1.91
CA LEU A 30 -6.24 -1.27 -3.12
C LEU A 30 -7.35 -2.32 -2.99
N GLU A 31 -7.72 -2.91 -4.12
CA GLU A 31 -8.63 -4.06 -4.11
C GLU A 31 -8.00 -5.27 -3.37
N PRO A 32 -8.82 -6.16 -2.77
CA PRO A 32 -8.33 -7.40 -2.21
C PRO A 32 -7.59 -8.23 -3.25
N MET A 33 -6.46 -8.82 -2.86
CA MET A 33 -5.61 -9.61 -3.74
C MET A 33 -4.89 -10.72 -2.96
N PRO A 34 -4.43 -11.80 -3.62
CA PRO A 34 -3.71 -12.90 -2.97
C PRO A 34 -2.48 -12.43 -2.19
N ALA A 35 -2.08 -13.21 -1.18
CA ALA A 35 -0.93 -12.86 -0.32
C ALA A 35 0.37 -12.61 -1.10
N SER A 36 0.61 -13.35 -2.18
CA SER A 36 1.76 -13.16 -3.07
C SER A 36 1.75 -11.80 -3.75
N GLU A 37 0.58 -11.32 -4.19
CA GLU A 37 0.43 -10.02 -4.85
C GLU A 37 0.58 -8.87 -3.85
N ARG A 38 -0.01 -9.00 -2.66
CA ARG A 38 0.20 -8.01 -1.59
C ARG A 38 1.68 -7.87 -1.24
N ARG A 39 2.41 -8.99 -1.18
CA ARG A 39 3.86 -8.97 -0.92
C ARG A 39 4.61 -8.18 -1.99
N ILE A 40 4.21 -8.27 -3.26
CA ILE A 40 4.82 -7.47 -4.34
C ILE A 40 4.61 -5.97 -4.08
N ILE A 41 3.39 -5.55 -3.73
CA ILE A 41 3.11 -4.15 -3.39
C ILE A 41 3.94 -3.67 -2.20
N HIS A 42 3.99 -4.48 -1.12
CA HIS A 42 4.77 -4.15 0.08
C HIS A 42 6.26 -4.00 -0.23
N LEU A 43 6.84 -4.90 -1.03
CA LEU A 43 8.25 -4.84 -1.40
C LEU A 43 8.53 -3.66 -2.34
N ALA A 44 7.65 -3.41 -3.32
CA ALA A 44 7.81 -2.31 -4.27
C ALA A 44 7.88 -0.94 -3.59
N LEU A 45 7.18 -0.76 -2.47
CA LEU A 45 7.13 0.50 -1.72
C LEU A 45 7.90 0.44 -0.39
N SER A 46 8.75 -0.58 -0.17
CA SER A 46 9.43 -0.76 1.12
C SER A 46 10.52 0.28 1.39
N GLU A 47 11.14 0.79 0.32
CA GLU A 47 12.19 1.82 0.37
C GLU A 47 11.65 3.23 0.07
N ASP A 48 10.34 3.38 -0.10
CA ASP A 48 9.71 4.67 -0.36
C ASP A 48 9.73 5.56 0.90
N GLU A 49 10.22 6.79 0.74
CA GLU A 49 10.39 7.76 1.83
C GLU A 49 9.10 8.54 2.12
N ASP A 50 8.18 8.62 1.16
CA ASP A 50 6.98 9.44 1.24
C ASP A 50 5.75 8.66 1.69
N VAL A 51 5.72 7.34 1.46
CA VAL A 51 4.60 6.48 1.84
C VAL A 51 4.99 5.26 2.68
N VAL A 52 3.98 4.66 3.30
CA VAL A 52 4.07 3.38 4.00
C VAL A 52 2.88 2.50 3.64
N THR A 53 3.06 1.18 3.72
CA THR A 53 2.04 0.21 3.36
C THR A 53 1.64 -0.67 4.55
N GLY A 54 0.37 -1.06 4.61
CA GLY A 54 -0.15 -2.00 5.60
C GLY A 54 -1.25 -2.88 5.01
N SER A 55 -1.43 -4.10 5.53
CA SER A 55 -2.51 -4.99 5.10
C SER A 55 -3.64 -5.02 6.13
N VAL A 56 -4.87 -4.73 5.72
CA VAL A 56 -6.08 -4.73 6.56
C VAL A 56 -7.09 -5.76 6.06
N GLY A 57 -7.99 -6.23 6.94
CA GLY A 57 -8.94 -7.30 6.62
C GLY A 57 -8.37 -8.70 6.80
N GLN A 58 -9.17 -9.72 6.50
CA GLN A 58 -8.84 -11.14 6.72
C GLN A 58 -9.17 -11.99 5.49
N GLY A 59 -8.55 -13.15 5.38
CA GLY A 59 -8.78 -14.10 4.28
C GLY A 59 -8.69 -13.44 2.90
N ASP A 60 -9.73 -13.66 2.10
CA ASP A 60 -9.85 -13.17 0.73
C ASP A 60 -10.21 -11.68 0.66
N GLU A 61 -10.71 -11.09 1.74
CA GLU A 61 -11.02 -9.66 1.84
C GLU A 61 -9.79 -8.83 2.23
N ARG A 62 -8.65 -9.49 2.50
CA ARG A 62 -7.44 -8.81 2.95
C ARG A 62 -6.81 -7.99 1.82
N LYS A 63 -6.63 -6.71 2.09
CA LYS A 63 -6.24 -5.67 1.13
C LYS A 63 -5.09 -4.81 1.63
N VAL A 64 -4.38 -4.15 0.72
CA VAL A 64 -3.27 -3.24 1.05
C VAL A 64 -3.79 -1.79 1.13
N VAL A 65 -3.35 -1.08 2.15
CA VAL A 65 -3.57 0.35 2.35
C VAL A 65 -2.23 1.05 2.29
N ILE A 66 -2.16 2.12 1.50
CA ILE A 66 -1.01 3.00 1.33
C ILE A 66 -1.32 4.31 2.05
N ARG A 67 -0.41 4.78 2.92
CA ARG A 67 -0.57 5.97 3.75
C ARG A 67 0.64 6.90 3.58
N PRO A 68 0.50 8.22 3.66
CA PRO A 68 1.64 9.12 3.67
C PRO A 68 2.45 8.92 4.95
N ARG A 69 3.80 8.96 4.85
CA ARG A 69 4.69 8.83 6.01
C ARG A 69 4.71 10.12 6.85
N GLY A 70 4.58 11.27 6.19
CA GLY A 70 4.70 12.60 6.80
C GLY A 70 3.43 13.16 7.48
N GLY A 71 2.37 12.38 7.62
CA GLY A 71 1.14 12.82 8.31
C GLY A 71 0.34 13.84 7.51
N GLY A 72 -0.38 13.36 6.49
CA GLY A 72 -1.43 14.14 5.82
C GLY A 72 -2.77 14.05 6.55
N ASP A 73 -2.77 14.07 7.88
CA ASP A 73 -3.99 13.98 8.69
C ASP A 73 -3.97 15.10 9.73
N GLY A 74 -4.40 16.29 9.32
CA GLY A 74 -5.23 17.10 10.20
C GLY A 74 -6.55 16.34 10.36
N ASP A 75 -7.02 16.20 11.60
CA ASP A 75 -8.15 15.41 12.08
C ASP A 75 -7.79 13.96 12.46
N GLY A 76 -7.63 13.78 13.78
CA GLY A 76 -7.06 12.59 14.39
C GLY A 76 -8.02 11.45 14.63
N ASP A 77 -7.45 10.26 14.70
CA ASP A 77 -7.73 9.25 15.72
C ASP A 77 -6.53 8.30 15.75
N GLY A 78 -5.82 8.29 16.87
CA GLY A 78 -4.65 7.45 17.06
C GLY A 78 -5.07 5.98 17.18
N GLY A 79 -4.81 5.18 16.16
CA GLY A 79 -5.09 3.75 16.17
C GLY A 79 -3.97 2.95 15.55
N ASP A 80 -3.12 2.41 16.42
CA ASP A 80 -2.31 1.22 16.17
C ASP A 80 -1.10 1.39 15.23
N ARG A 81 -0.04 1.90 15.87
CA ARG A 81 1.37 1.58 15.63
C ARG A 81 1.53 0.21 14.96
N TYR A 82 1.71 0.27 13.64
CA TYR A 82 2.05 -0.79 12.70
C TYR A 82 2.67 -2.02 13.38
N ASN A 83 1.82 -3.02 13.62
CA ASN A 83 2.09 -4.39 14.05
C ASN A 83 3.57 -4.72 14.36
N ARG A 84 3.85 -4.77 15.67
CA ARG A 84 4.70 -5.82 16.26
C ARG A 84 4.15 -7.21 15.89
#